data_AF-A0A9Q2QKU0-F1
#
_entry.id   AF-A0A9Q2QKU0-F1
#
_cell.length_a   1.000
_cell.length_b   1.000
_cell.length_c   1.000
_cell.angle_alpha   90.00
_cell.angle_beta   90.00
_cell.angle_gamma   90.00
#
_symmetry.space_group_name_H-M   'P 1'
#
loop_
_entity.id
_entity.type
_entity.pdbx_description
1 polymer ?
#
loop_
_entity_poly.entity_id
_entity_poly.type
_entity_poly.pdbx_seq_one_letter_code
_entity_poly.pdbx_strand_id
1 'polypeptide(L)'
;MNSKVTNWILTLCVVGIISLFSNWIGYSVMPIEALPGILTLMGIALSGLILRDIVPLNIPSIAYIGIIGLIITIPGIPGSSHIVEWTEKVDLLSLATPVVAYAGVSIGNSWADFAKLGWKTIVVGTVILLSTYVGSALVAEIVLSIQGLA
;
A
#
# COMPACT_ATOMS: atom_id res chain seq x y z
N MET A 1 -2.38 14.87 -19.81
CA MET A 1 -2.21 14.96 -18.34
C MET A 1 -3.55 14.82 -17.62
N ASN A 2 -4.57 15.61 -17.97
CA ASN A 2 -5.89 15.54 -17.32
C ASN A 2 -6.52 14.13 -17.28
N SER A 3 -6.50 13.36 -18.38
CA SER A 3 -7.10 12.01 -18.38
C SER A 3 -6.40 11.01 -17.45
N LYS A 4 -5.06 11.09 -17.32
CA LYS A 4 -4.29 10.21 -16.43
C LYS A 4 -4.55 10.52 -14.96
N VAL A 5 -4.49 11.80 -14.60
CA VAL A 5 -4.74 12.25 -13.22
C VAL A 5 -6.16 11.91 -12.79
N THR A 6 -7.16 12.09 -13.67
CA THR A 6 -8.53 11.66 -13.41
C THR A 6 -8.61 10.16 -13.13
N ASN A 7 -7.93 9.31 -13.91
CA ASN A 7 -7.93 7.86 -13.68
C ASN A 7 -7.29 7.48 -12.34
N TRP A 8 -6.21 8.15 -11.94
CA TRP A 8 -5.59 7.93 -10.63
C TRP A 8 -6.52 8.32 -9.50
N ILE A 9 -7.16 9.49 -9.58
CA ILE A 9 -8.11 9.95 -8.57
C ILE A 9 -9.27 8.96 -8.45
N LEU A 10 -9.86 8.53 -9.58
CA LEU A 10 -10.92 7.54 -9.57
C LEU A 10 -10.48 6.22 -8.91
N THR A 11 -9.28 5.74 -9.25
CA THR A 11 -8.72 4.52 -8.67
C THR A 11 -8.50 4.68 -7.16
N LEU A 12 -7.93 5.80 -6.72
CA LEU A 12 -7.71 6.10 -5.30
C LEU A 12 -9.03 6.22 -4.54
N CYS A 13 -10.08 6.80 -5.14
CA CYS A 13 -11.41 6.86 -4.53
C CYS A 13 -12.00 5.46 -4.34
N VAL A 14 -11.91 4.59 -5.35
CA VAL A 14 -12.38 3.20 -5.24
C VAL A 14 -11.61 2.45 -4.15
N VAL A 15 -10.28 2.57 -4.14
CA VAL A 15 -9.41 1.98 -3.12
C VAL A 15 -9.75 2.51 -1.72
N GLY A 16 -9.97 3.83 -1.58
CA GLY A 16 -10.32 4.47 -0.32
C GLY A 16 -11.67 4.01 0.22
N ILE A 17 -12.69 3.88 -0.63
CA ILE A 17 -14.01 3.36 -0.24
C ILE A 17 -13.90 1.90 0.24
N ILE A 18 -13.23 1.04 -0.53
CA ILE A 18 -13.04 -0.36 -0.14
C ILE A 18 -12.25 -0.45 1.17
N SER A 19 -11.23 0.39 1.34
CA SER A 19 -10.41 0.43 2.56
C SER A 19 -11.22 0.90 3.77
N LEU A 20 -12.13 1.88 3.62
CA LEU A 20 -13.01 2.32 4.71
C LEU A 20 -13.91 1.18 5.21
N PHE A 21 -14.54 0.46 4.27
CA PHE A 21 -15.38 -0.70 4.62
C PHE A 21 -14.54 -1.82 5.22
N SER A 22 -13.36 -2.10 4.67
CA SER A 22 -12.46 -3.12 5.19
C SER A 22 -11.97 -2.78 6.62
N ASN A 23 -11.63 -1.53 6.88
CA ASN A 23 -11.18 -1.07 8.19
C ASN A 23 -12.30 -1.18 9.24
N TRP A 24 -13.54 -0.88 8.85
CA TRP A 24 -14.69 -1.02 9.73
C TRP A 24 -15.06 -2.47 10.01
N ILE A 25 -15.15 -3.30 8.97
CA ILE A 25 -15.56 -4.71 9.10
C ILE A 25 -14.45 -5.56 9.74
N GLY A 26 -13.19 -5.34 9.34
CA GLY A 26 -12.05 -6.13 9.79
C GLY A 26 -11.49 -5.72 11.14
N TYR A 27 -11.54 -4.42 11.47
CA TYR A 27 -10.83 -3.86 12.63
C TYR A 27 -11.73 -3.04 13.55
N SER A 28 -13.04 -2.99 13.29
CA SER A 28 -14.05 -2.31 14.12
C SER A 28 -13.82 -0.81 14.32
N VAL A 29 -13.04 -0.16 13.45
CA VAL A 29 -12.85 1.30 13.48
C VAL A 29 -13.98 1.98 12.71
N MET A 30 -14.64 2.96 13.32
CA MET A 30 -15.74 3.66 12.64
C MET A 30 -15.23 4.39 11.37
N PRO A 31 -15.94 4.28 10.23
CA PRO A 31 -15.51 4.91 8.98
C PRO A 31 -15.24 6.41 9.10
N ILE A 32 -16.01 7.11 9.95
CA ILE A 32 -15.85 8.55 10.20
C ILE A 32 -14.49 8.89 10.84
N GLU A 33 -13.96 8.00 11.68
CA GLU A 33 -12.68 8.18 12.37
C GLU A 33 -11.49 7.84 11.46
N ALA A 34 -11.65 6.84 10.59
CA ALA A 34 -10.63 6.43 9.63
C ALA A 34 -10.57 7.31 8.37
N LEU A 35 -11.62 8.08 8.10
CA LEU A 35 -11.74 8.91 6.91
C LEU A 35 -10.61 9.93 6.74
N PRO A 36 -10.23 10.72 7.76
CA PRO A 36 -9.09 11.65 7.64
C PRO A 36 -7.78 10.93 7.30
N GLY A 37 -7.56 9.74 7.89
CA GLY A 37 -6.38 8.92 7.61
C GLY A 37 -6.33 8.46 6.15
N ILE A 38 -7.42 7.88 5.66
CA ILE A 38 -7.51 7.39 4.27
C ILE A 38 -7.37 8.53 3.26
N LEU A 39 -8.00 9.68 3.51
CA LEU A 39 -7.85 10.87 2.65
C LEU A 39 -6.41 11.37 2.63
N THR A 40 -5.74 11.36 3.78
CA THR A 40 -4.32 11.75 3.88
C THR A 40 -3.44 10.81 3.06
N LEU A 41 -3.62 9.49 3.21
CA LEU A 41 -2.89 8.49 2.43
C LEU A 41 -3.15 8.63 0.91
N MET A 42 -4.39 8.90 0.50
CA MET A 42 -4.73 9.19 -0.89
C MET A 42 -4.01 10.44 -1.41
N GLY A 43 -3.94 11.50 -0.60
CA GLY A 43 -3.21 12.73 -0.92
C GLY A 43 -1.73 12.46 -1.16
N ILE A 44 -1.08 11.72 -0.25
CA ILE A 44 0.34 11.33 -0.38
C ILE A 44 0.57 10.51 -1.66
N ALA A 45 -0.30 9.52 -1.92
CA ALA A 45 -0.21 8.69 -3.10
C ALA A 45 -0.33 9.53 -4.39
N LEU A 46 -1.31 10.45 -4.45
CA LEU A 46 -1.51 11.32 -5.60
C LEU A 46 -0.31 12.25 -5.82
N SER A 47 0.21 12.87 -4.76
CA SER A 47 1.40 13.71 -4.83
C SER A 47 2.62 12.95 -5.34
N GLY A 48 2.83 11.72 -4.88
CA GLY A 48 3.94 10.87 -5.35
C GLY A 48 3.80 10.43 -6.81
N LEU A 49 2.56 10.15 -7.26
CA LEU A 49 2.28 9.86 -8.68
C LEU A 49 2.54 11.07 -9.58
N ILE A 50 2.11 12.25 -9.15
CA ILE A 50 2.37 13.51 -9.88
C ILE A 50 3.87 13.79 -9.92
N LEU A 51 4.57 13.63 -8.79
CA LEU A 51 6.01 13.89 -8.71
C LEU A 51 6.80 12.95 -9.64
N ARG A 52 6.40 11.68 -9.74
CA ARG A 52 7.01 10.74 -10.69
C ARG A 52 6.88 11.20 -12.14
N ASP A 53 5.74 11.76 -12.53
CA ASP A 53 5.52 12.22 -13.91
C ASP A 53 6.28 13.53 -14.23
N ILE A 54 6.63 14.32 -13.20
CA ILE A 54 7.41 15.56 -13.36
C ILE A 54 8.91 15.28 -13.39
N VAL A 55 9.38 14.34 -12.57
CA VAL A 55 10.81 14.05 -12.42
C VAL A 55 11.24 13.01 -13.46
N PRO A 56 12.23 13.29 -14.34
CA PRO A 56 12.63 12.39 -15.43
C PRO A 56 13.46 11.17 -14.97
N LEU A 57 13.45 10.86 -13.67
CA LEU A 57 14.17 9.71 -13.11
C LEU A 57 13.26 8.47 -13.16
N ASN A 58 13.79 7.36 -13.68
CA ASN A 58 13.10 6.07 -13.80
C ASN A 58 12.96 5.32 -12.46
N ILE A 59 12.55 6.05 -11.41
CA ILE A 59 12.32 5.50 -10.09
C ILE A 59 10.85 5.04 -10.00
N PRO A 60 10.56 3.88 -9.39
CA PRO A 60 9.19 3.43 -9.15
C PRO A 60 8.36 4.46 -8.35
N SER A 61 7.07 4.61 -8.67
CA SER A 61 6.16 5.55 -7.98
C SER A 61 6.15 5.36 -6.48
N ILE A 62 6.21 4.10 -6.04
CA ILE A 62 6.17 3.72 -4.63
C ILE A 62 7.31 4.36 -3.83
N ALA A 63 8.47 4.58 -4.43
CA ALA A 63 9.59 5.24 -3.76
C ALA A 63 9.30 6.72 -3.52
N TYR A 64 8.73 7.43 -4.52
CA TYR A 64 8.32 8.83 -4.35
C TYR A 64 7.23 8.98 -3.29
N ILE A 65 6.22 8.11 -3.32
CA ILE A 65 5.15 8.08 -2.32
C ILE A 65 5.73 7.86 -0.91
N GLY A 66 6.65 6.88 -0.77
CA GLY A 66 7.32 6.59 0.49
C GLY A 66 8.16 7.76 1.01
N ILE A 67 8.96 8.40 0.15
CA ILE A 67 9.79 9.56 0.52
C ILE A 67 8.90 10.73 0.98
N ILE A 68 7.82 11.03 0.25
CA ILE A 68 6.89 12.11 0.64
C ILE A 68 6.25 11.78 1.98
N GLY A 69 5.74 10.55 2.15
CA GLY A 69 5.14 10.09 3.39
C GLY A 69 6.10 10.19 4.58
N LEU A 70 7.36 9.80 4.39
CA LEU A 70 8.40 9.95 5.41
C LEU A 70 8.63 11.43 5.74
N ILE A 71 8.85 12.28 4.74
CA ILE A 71 9.14 13.70 4.98
C ILE A 71 8.03 14.35 5.81
N ILE A 72 6.77 14.21 5.40
CA ILE A 72 5.65 14.91 6.08
C ILE A 72 5.33 14.35 7.47
N THR A 73 5.82 13.15 7.80
CA THR A 73 5.65 12.53 9.13
C THR A 73 6.86 12.73 10.04
N ILE A 74 7.93 13.40 9.58
CA ILE A 74 9.10 13.73 10.42
C ILE A 74 8.66 14.63 11.59
N PRO A 75 9.06 14.30 12.83
CA PRO A 75 8.78 15.15 13.98
C PRO A 75 9.45 16.52 13.79
N GLY A 76 8.65 17.58 13.85
CA GLY A 76 9.09 18.97 13.62
C GLY A 76 8.51 19.61 12.35
N ILE A 77 7.93 18.84 11.42
CA ILE A 77 7.16 19.40 10.30
C ILE A 77 5.78 19.84 10.80
N PRO A 78 5.30 21.06 10.47
CA PRO A 78 3.98 21.52 10.86
C PRO A 78 2.89 20.58 10.32
N GLY A 79 2.03 20.10 11.21
CA GLY A 79 0.95 19.15 10.86
C GLY A 79 1.32 17.67 10.90
N SER A 80 2.60 17.32 11.13
CA SER A 80 3.06 15.93 11.23
C SER A 80 2.31 15.13 12.30
N SER A 81 2.05 15.71 13.48
CA SER A 81 1.32 15.05 14.57
C SER A 81 -0.09 14.64 14.18
N HIS A 82 -0.82 15.50 13.46
CA HIS A 82 -2.18 15.20 13.00
C HIS A 82 -2.19 14.14 11.90
N ILE A 83 -1.22 14.20 10.98
CA ILE A 83 -1.07 13.17 9.92
C ILE A 83 -0.86 11.80 10.56
N VAL A 84 0.06 11.70 11.52
CA VAL A 84 0.34 10.45 12.24
C VAL A 84 -0.91 9.96 12.96
N GLU A 85 -1.55 10.80 13.78
CA GLU A 85 -2.77 10.47 14.53
C GLU A 85 -3.91 9.96 13.63
N TRP A 86 -4.14 10.61 12.48
CA TRP A 86 -5.17 10.18 11.54
C TRP A 86 -4.81 8.86 10.86
N THR A 87 -3.55 8.65 10.51
CA THR A 87 -3.11 7.39 9.88
C THR A 87 -3.09 6.21 10.84
N GLU A 88 -2.91 6.43 12.15
CA GLU A 88 -3.00 5.38 13.18
C GLU A 88 -4.40 4.75 13.26
N LYS A 89 -5.45 5.45 12.80
CA LYS A 89 -6.82 4.92 12.73
C LYS A 89 -7.06 4.03 11.50
N VAL A 90 -6.06 3.84 10.64
CA VAL A 90 -6.16 3.03 9.42
C VAL A 90 -5.29 1.80 9.56
N ASP A 91 -5.92 0.63 9.67
CA ASP A 91 -5.18 -0.62 9.74
C ASP A 91 -4.51 -0.94 8.39
N LEU A 92 -3.24 -1.35 8.43
CA LEU A 92 -2.45 -1.63 7.21
C LEU A 92 -3.01 -2.79 6.38
N LEU A 93 -3.58 -3.82 7.02
CA LEU A 93 -4.15 -4.96 6.33
C LEU A 93 -5.50 -4.60 5.67
N SER A 94 -6.21 -3.60 6.20
CA SER A 94 -7.42 -3.08 5.53
C SER A 94 -7.10 -2.54 4.13
N LEU A 95 -5.91 -1.92 3.96
CA LEU A 95 -5.41 -1.42 2.68
C LEU A 95 -4.99 -2.53 1.70
N ALA A 96 -4.78 -3.77 2.17
CA ALA A 96 -4.49 -4.91 1.30
C ALA A 96 -5.76 -5.42 0.57
N THR A 97 -6.95 -5.17 1.12
CA THR A 97 -8.22 -5.66 0.58
C THR A 97 -8.49 -5.18 -0.85
N PRO A 98 -8.38 -3.87 -1.18
CA PRO A 98 -8.51 -3.39 -2.56
C PRO A 98 -7.52 -4.03 -3.53
N VAL A 99 -6.28 -4.28 -3.07
CA VAL A 99 -5.21 -4.87 -3.91
C VAL A 99 -5.57 -6.31 -4.28
N VAL A 100 -5.99 -7.11 -3.30
CA VAL A 100 -6.41 -8.50 -3.53
C VAL A 100 -7.69 -8.55 -4.37
N ALA A 101 -8.63 -7.64 -4.14
CA ALA A 101 -9.84 -7.54 -4.96
C ALA A 101 -9.52 -7.24 -6.43
N TYR A 102 -8.63 -6.27 -6.68
CA TYR A 102 -8.20 -5.94 -8.05
C TYR A 102 -7.42 -7.09 -8.71
N ALA A 103 -6.56 -7.77 -7.96
CA ALA A 103 -5.87 -8.97 -8.43
C ALA A 103 -6.87 -10.06 -8.83
N GLY A 104 -7.90 -10.31 -8.02
CA GLY A 104 -8.98 -11.26 -8.31
C GLY A 104 -9.75 -10.90 -9.59
N VAL A 105 -10.14 -9.63 -9.74
CA VAL A 105 -10.83 -9.14 -10.95
C VAL A 105 -9.94 -9.26 -12.19
N SER A 106 -8.66 -8.91 -12.07
CA SER A 106 -7.68 -9.02 -13.16
C SER A 106 -7.48 -10.47 -13.60
N ILE A 107 -7.40 -11.41 -12.66
CA ILE A 107 -7.30 -12.86 -12.97
C ILE A 107 -8.59 -13.35 -13.62
N GLY A 108 -9.75 -12.93 -13.12
CA GLY A 108 -11.05 -13.26 -13.73
C GLY A 108 -11.15 -12.81 -15.19
N ASN A 109 -10.63 -11.63 -15.51
CA ASN A 109 -10.63 -11.10 -16.88
C ASN A 109 -9.71 -11.87 -17.83
N SER A 110 -8.65 -12.50 -17.32
CA SER A 110 -7.69 -13.32 -18.08
C SER A 110 -7.72 -14.80 -17.65
N TRP A 111 -8.90 -15.31 -17.30
CA TRP A 111 -9.07 -16.65 -16.72
C TRP A 111 -8.49 -17.77 -17.59
N ALA A 112 -8.68 -17.70 -18.91
CA ALA A 112 -8.19 -18.72 -19.84
C ALA A 112 -6.66 -18.86 -19.83
N ASP A 113 -5.94 -17.75 -19.64
CA ASP A 113 -4.48 -17.77 -19.54
C ASP A 113 -4.03 -18.19 -18.14
N PHE A 114 -4.77 -17.80 -17.10
CA PHE A 114 -4.52 -18.26 -15.74
C PHE A 114 -4.65 -19.79 -15.60
N ALA A 115 -5.68 -20.37 -16.22
CA ALA A 115 -5.93 -21.81 -16.20
C ALA A 115 -4.78 -22.63 -16.81
N LYS A 116 -4.04 -22.06 -17.78
CA LYS A 116 -2.88 -22.72 -18.40
C LYS A 116 -1.67 -22.83 -17.45
N LEU A 117 -1.56 -21.95 -16.45
CA LEU A 117 -0.44 -21.98 -15.50
C LEU A 117 -0.47 -23.24 -14.59
N GLY A 118 -1.67 -23.77 -14.33
CA GLY A 118 -1.89 -25.03 -13.63
C GLY A 118 -1.35 -25.08 -12.19
N TRP A 119 -1.11 -26.30 -11.70
CA TRP A 119 -0.68 -26.57 -10.32
C TRP A 119 0.71 -26.02 -9.97
N LYS A 120 1.57 -25.79 -10.98
CA LYS A 120 2.93 -25.27 -10.79
C LYS A 120 2.91 -23.89 -10.12
N THR A 121 1.90 -23.08 -10.40
CA THR A 121 1.72 -21.76 -9.77
C THR A 121 1.55 -21.84 -8.26
N ILE A 122 0.88 -22.88 -7.76
CA ILE A 122 0.69 -23.06 -6.31
C ILE A 122 2.04 -23.29 -5.65
N VAL A 123 2.86 -24.19 -6.20
CA VAL A 123 4.20 -24.48 -5.68
C VAL A 123 5.08 -23.23 -5.73
N VAL A 124 5.12 -22.55 -6.89
CA VAL A 124 5.92 -21.32 -7.06
C VAL A 124 5.45 -20.24 -6.09
N GLY A 125 4.14 -20.05 -5.93
CA GLY A 125 3.54 -19.09 -5.00
C GLY A 125 3.92 -19.39 -3.54
N THR A 126 3.85 -20.65 -3.11
CA THR A 126 4.27 -21.07 -1.76
C THR A 126 5.75 -20.79 -1.54
N VAL A 127 6.61 -21.14 -2.50
CA VAL A 127 8.05 -20.88 -2.41
C VAL A 127 8.33 -19.38 -2.35
N ILE A 128 7.65 -18.54 -3.14
CA ILE A 128 7.81 -17.07 -3.12
C ILE A 128 7.40 -16.48 -1.76
N LEU A 129 6.25 -16.88 -1.23
CA LEU A 129 5.77 -16.38 0.07
C LEU A 129 6.71 -16.79 1.21
N LEU A 130 7.13 -18.06 1.23
CA LEU A 130 8.11 -18.55 2.20
C LEU A 130 9.45 -17.82 2.09
N SER A 131 9.96 -17.65 0.86
CA SER A 131 11.25 -16.97 0.63
C SER A 131 11.22 -15.52 1.08
N THR A 132 10.11 -14.82 0.83
CA THR A 132 9.96 -13.42 1.26
C THR A 132 9.93 -13.31 2.79
N TYR A 133 9.22 -14.22 3.46
CA TYR A 133 9.16 -14.26 4.91
C TYR A 133 10.53 -14.58 5.54
N VAL A 134 11.16 -15.68 5.09
CA VAL A 134 12.47 -16.12 5.61
C VAL A 134 13.55 -15.08 5.33
N GLY A 135 13.56 -14.48 4.14
CA GLY A 135 14.49 -13.40 3.79
C GLY A 135 14.32 -12.18 4.71
N SER A 136 13.08 -11.75 4.97
CA SER A 136 12.78 -10.65 5.89
C SER A 136 13.20 -10.97 7.32
N ALA A 137 12.94 -12.20 7.79
CA ALA A 137 13.32 -12.65 9.12
C ALA A 137 14.84 -12.69 9.31
N LEU A 138 15.58 -13.18 8.31
CA LEU A 138 17.04 -13.24 8.36
C LEU A 138 17.67 -11.84 8.40
N VAL A 139 17.15 -10.88 7.63
CA VAL A 139 17.62 -9.49 7.68
C VAL A 139 17.32 -8.88 9.05
N ALA A 140 16.11 -9.10 9.59
CA ALA A 140 15.75 -8.63 10.92
C ALA A 140 16.67 -9.19 12.00
N GLU A 141 16.94 -10.50 11.97
CA GLU A 141 17.84 -11.19 12.90
C GLU A 141 19.25 -10.60 12.88
N ILE A 142 19.82 -10.40 11.69
CA ILE A 142 21.17 -9.82 11.53
C ILE A 142 21.21 -8.40 12.12
N VAL A 143 20.22 -7.55 11.79
CA VAL A 143 20.20 -6.16 12.26
C VAL A 143 20.00 -6.09 13.77
N LEU A 144 19.10 -6.90 14.34
CA LEU A 144 18.84 -6.95 15.77
C LEU A 144 20.04 -7.50 16.54
N SER A 145 20.71 -8.52 16.02
CA SER A 145 21.95 -9.07 16.59
C SER A 145 23.07 -8.02 16.64
N ILE A 146 23.25 -7.24 15.57
CA ILE A 146 24.23 -6.15 15.53
C ILE A 146 23.90 -5.05 16.55
N GLN A 147 22.61 -4.81 16.81
CA GLN A 147 22.14 -3.86 17.82
C GLN A 147 22.18 -4.43 19.25
N GLY A 148 22.47 -5.72 19.43
CA GLY A 148 22.48 -6.41 20.73
C GLY A 148 21.09 -6.64 21.32
N LEU A 149 20.04 -6.64 20.48
CA LEU A 149 18.64 -6.81 20.88
C LEU A 149 18.12 -8.24 20.65
N ALA A 150 18.86 -9.07 19.91
CA ALA A 150 18.57 -10.48 19.66
C ALA A 150 19.41 -11.40 20.58
#